data_AF-A0AAJ5YXB7-F1
#
_entry.id   AF-A0AAJ5YXB7-F1
#
_cell.length_a   1.000
_cell.length_b   1.000
_cell.length_c   1.000
_cell.angle_alpha   90.00
_cell.angle_beta   90.00
_cell.angle_gamma   90.00
#
_symmetry.space_group_name_H-M   'P 1'
#
loop_
_entity.id
_entity.type
_entity.pdbx_description
1 polymer ?
#
loop_
_entity_poly.entity_id
_entity_poly.type
_entity_poly.pdbx_seq_one_letter_code
_entity_poly.pdbx_strand_id
1 'polypeptide(L)'
;MNFEALKREAQQRAAAQREELARELAERQAKKAESQREADRRQEEKKKWLARERQKAEEARHKNQETKLLEERQKLKMERAEKAAMEKVRGKKPSKAPALQKAKEHAAEKRAQLSKSQDLTLTREEKRQKRMAKDMGLAFRKPTLRPESKSATARSPAEISNAGTSTASATARRKTARELFLEQEAQKKKKQSLREMSSGASASEEEDQDDFLDDDDDHYDGAPYDTHNPLRDEIWSLFGKKRAQYMARDVESDDDMEADAMHVQEEERRAALYAQREDQREERALLEAKRRKLQGSGAKP
;
A
#
# COMPACT_ATOMS: atom_id res chain seq x y z
N MET A 1 -70.26 -33.16 -57.79
CA MET A 1 -69.49 -32.80 -56.57
C MET A 1 -70.24 -33.35 -55.36
N ASN A 2 -69.61 -34.19 -54.54
CA ASN A 2 -70.28 -34.89 -53.43
C ASN A 2 -70.20 -34.04 -52.15
N PHE A 3 -71.34 -33.63 -51.59
CA PHE A 3 -71.42 -32.68 -50.47
C PHE A 3 -70.69 -33.14 -49.20
N GLU A 4 -70.68 -34.45 -48.93
CA GLU A 4 -69.99 -35.03 -47.77
C GLU A 4 -68.46 -34.89 -47.85
N ALA A 5 -67.89 -34.98 -49.07
CA ALA A 5 -66.46 -34.81 -49.27
C ALA A 5 -66.04 -33.37 -48.93
N LEU A 6 -66.83 -32.38 -49.36
CA LEU A 6 -66.60 -30.97 -49.06
C LEU A 6 -66.67 -30.68 -47.55
N LYS A 7 -67.61 -31.31 -46.84
CA LYS A 7 -67.73 -31.17 -45.38
C LYS A 7 -66.52 -31.72 -44.63
N ARG A 8 -66.01 -32.89 -45.04
CA ARG A 8 -64.79 -33.48 -44.44
C ARG A 8 -63.57 -32.62 -44.71
N GLU A 9 -63.42 -32.11 -45.93
CA GLU A 9 -62.32 -31.22 -46.28
C GLU A 9 -62.36 -29.91 -45.48
N ALA A 10 -63.55 -29.32 -45.32
CA ALA A 10 -63.73 -28.13 -44.48
C ALA A 10 -63.37 -28.39 -43.01
N GLN A 11 -63.75 -29.55 -42.46
CA GLN A 11 -63.37 -29.94 -41.09
C GLN A 11 -61.87 -30.16 -40.94
N GLN A 12 -61.22 -30.79 -41.93
CA GLN A 12 -59.76 -30.97 -41.93
C GLN A 12 -59.02 -29.65 -42.03
N ARG A 13 -59.47 -28.72 -42.88
CA ARG A 13 -58.90 -27.36 -42.97
C ARG A 13 -59.06 -26.60 -41.66
N ALA A 14 -60.24 -26.68 -41.02
CA ALA A 14 -60.46 -26.04 -39.72
C ALA A 14 -59.60 -26.66 -38.59
N ALA A 15 -59.38 -27.97 -38.61
CA ALA A 15 -58.49 -28.64 -37.68
C ALA A 15 -57.03 -28.22 -37.89
N ALA A 16 -56.56 -28.18 -39.15
CA ALA A 16 -55.22 -27.72 -39.50
C ALA A 16 -54.97 -26.26 -39.07
N GLN A 17 -55.95 -25.37 -39.28
CA GLN A 17 -55.86 -23.98 -38.83
C GLN A 17 -55.77 -23.86 -37.30
N ARG A 18 -56.49 -24.70 -36.55
CA ARG A 18 -56.39 -24.71 -35.08
C ARG A 18 -55.04 -25.21 -34.61
N GLU A 19 -54.47 -26.23 -35.26
CA GLU A 19 -53.14 -26.73 -34.94
C GLU A 19 -52.05 -25.70 -35.27
N GLU A 20 -52.19 -24.98 -36.38
CA GLU A 20 -51.28 -23.90 -36.76
C GLU A 20 -51.30 -22.75 -35.74
N LEU A 21 -52.49 -22.29 -35.35
CA LEU A 21 -52.64 -21.28 -34.29
C LEU A 21 -52.09 -21.76 -32.94
N ALA A 22 -52.28 -23.04 -32.60
CA ALA A 22 -51.72 -23.61 -31.37
C ALA A 22 -50.18 -23.64 -31.40
N ARG A 23 -49.58 -23.97 -32.56
CA ARG A 23 -48.12 -23.93 -32.76
C ARG A 23 -47.59 -22.51 -32.67
N GLU A 24 -48.25 -21.54 -33.30
CA GLU A 24 -47.85 -20.13 -33.24
C GLU A 24 -47.90 -19.58 -31.81
N LEU A 25 -48.96 -19.91 -31.05
CA LEU A 25 -49.06 -19.53 -29.64
C LEU A 25 -47.97 -20.18 -28.79
N ALA A 26 -47.67 -21.47 -29.02
CA ALA A 26 -46.60 -22.17 -28.32
C ALA A 26 -45.22 -21.57 -28.64
N GLU A 27 -44.96 -21.24 -29.91
CA GLU A 27 -43.72 -20.59 -30.33
C GLU A 27 -43.57 -19.20 -29.71
N ARG A 28 -44.65 -18.42 -29.67
CA ARG A 28 -44.66 -17.10 -29.02
C ARG A 28 -44.42 -17.21 -27.52
N GLN A 29 -44.95 -18.23 -26.85
CA GLN A 29 -44.68 -18.49 -25.44
C GLN A 29 -43.23 -18.92 -25.21
N ALA A 30 -42.68 -19.79 -26.08
CA ALA A 30 -41.28 -20.20 -26.01
C ALA A 30 -40.32 -19.01 -26.18
N LYS A 31 -40.56 -18.15 -27.18
CA LYS A 31 -39.76 -16.92 -27.40
C LYS A 31 -39.82 -15.97 -26.20
N LYS A 32 -40.99 -15.80 -25.58
CA LYS A 32 -41.13 -15.00 -24.35
C LYS A 32 -40.36 -15.61 -23.19
N ALA A 33 -40.45 -16.92 -22.98
CA ALA A 33 -39.74 -17.61 -21.92
C ALA A 33 -38.21 -17.55 -22.11
N GLU A 34 -37.73 -17.68 -23.36
CA GLU A 34 -36.32 -17.55 -23.71
C GLU A 34 -35.81 -16.12 -23.47
N SER A 35 -36.55 -15.10 -23.94
CA SER A 35 -36.22 -13.70 -23.68
C SER A 35 -36.15 -13.38 -22.19
N GLN A 36 -37.06 -13.94 -21.39
CA GLN A 36 -37.06 -13.78 -19.94
C GLN A 36 -35.83 -14.45 -19.30
N ARG A 37 -35.48 -15.66 -19.71
CA ARG A 37 -34.26 -16.34 -19.25
C ARG A 37 -33.00 -15.56 -19.58
N GLU A 38 -32.92 -14.96 -20.77
CA GLU A 38 -31.80 -14.08 -21.12
C GLU A 38 -31.75 -12.83 -20.26
N ALA A 39 -32.90 -12.20 -20.00
CA ALA A 39 -32.99 -11.04 -19.12
C ALA A 39 -32.50 -11.39 -17.71
N ASP A 40 -32.93 -12.53 -17.17
CA ASP A 40 -32.48 -13.04 -15.87
C ASP A 40 -30.97 -13.32 -15.87
N ARG A 41 -30.43 -13.94 -16.92
CA ARG A 41 -28.98 -14.17 -17.08
C ARG A 41 -28.20 -12.85 -17.06
N ARG A 42 -28.65 -11.84 -17.80
CA ARG A 42 -28.05 -10.49 -17.80
C ARG A 42 -28.12 -9.85 -16.41
N GLN A 43 -29.22 -10.03 -15.68
CA GLN A 43 -29.34 -9.54 -14.30
C GLN A 43 -28.38 -10.25 -13.35
N GLU A 44 -28.22 -11.57 -13.47
CA GLU A 44 -27.27 -12.32 -12.67
C GLU A 44 -25.82 -11.92 -12.96
N GLU A 45 -25.46 -11.71 -14.23
CA GLU A 45 -24.14 -11.21 -14.63
C GLU A 45 -23.87 -9.83 -14.03
N LYS A 46 -24.84 -8.91 -14.10
CA LYS A 46 -24.75 -7.60 -13.45
C LYS A 46 -24.57 -7.72 -11.93
N LYS A 47 -25.33 -8.59 -11.27
CA LYS A 47 -25.20 -8.84 -9.82
C LYS A 47 -23.83 -9.41 -9.46
N LYS A 48 -23.30 -10.35 -10.26
CA LYS A 48 -21.95 -10.91 -10.07
C LYS A 48 -20.87 -9.86 -10.26
N TRP A 49 -21.02 -8.98 -11.25
CA TRP A 49 -20.11 -7.86 -11.47
C TRP A 49 -20.10 -6.88 -10.29
N LEU A 50 -21.28 -6.44 -9.82
CA LEU A 50 -21.42 -5.57 -8.65
C LEU A 50 -20.85 -6.20 -7.38
N ALA A 51 -21.05 -7.51 -7.18
CA ALA A 51 -20.47 -8.21 -6.04
C ALA A 51 -18.94 -8.21 -6.07
N ARG A 52 -18.34 -8.40 -7.25
CA ARG A 52 -16.89 -8.34 -7.45
C ARG A 52 -16.35 -6.93 -7.24
N GLU A 53 -17.07 -5.92 -7.70
CA GLU A 53 -16.72 -4.51 -7.48
C GLU A 53 -16.72 -4.17 -5.99
N ARG A 54 -17.78 -4.59 -5.27
CA ARG A 54 -17.88 -4.41 -3.82
C ARG A 54 -16.72 -5.07 -3.07
N GLN A 55 -16.34 -6.29 -3.46
CA GLN A 55 -15.18 -6.98 -2.88
C GLN A 55 -13.88 -6.19 -3.09
N LYS A 56 -13.63 -5.69 -4.32
CA LYS A 56 -12.47 -4.85 -4.60
C LYS A 56 -12.47 -3.57 -3.74
N ALA A 57 -13.63 -2.93 -3.57
CA ALA A 57 -13.76 -1.74 -2.73
C ALA A 57 -13.48 -2.04 -1.25
N GLU A 58 -13.97 -3.17 -0.73
CA GLU A 58 -13.69 -3.62 0.63
C GLU A 58 -12.20 -3.95 0.84
N GLU A 59 -11.56 -4.62 -0.11
CA GLU A 59 -10.11 -4.87 -0.09
C GLU A 59 -9.30 -3.57 -0.12
N ALA A 60 -9.70 -2.60 -0.94
CA ALA A 60 -9.05 -1.29 -1.00
C ALA A 60 -9.19 -0.53 0.33
N ARG A 61 -10.36 -0.60 0.97
CA ARG A 61 -10.57 -0.05 2.33
C ARG A 61 -9.68 -0.73 3.36
N HIS A 62 -9.55 -2.06 3.31
CA HIS A 62 -8.68 -2.79 4.22
C HIS A 62 -7.21 -2.40 4.04
N LYS A 63 -6.72 -2.38 2.80
CA LYS A 63 -5.36 -1.93 2.48
C LYS A 63 -5.10 -0.50 2.97
N ASN A 64 -6.05 0.41 2.77
CA ASN A 64 -5.95 1.78 3.28
C ASN A 64 -5.97 1.87 4.81
N GLN A 65 -6.66 0.98 5.50
CA GLN A 65 -6.60 0.91 6.96
C GLN A 65 -5.24 0.37 7.42
N GLU A 66 -4.70 -0.66 6.77
CA GLU A 66 -3.38 -1.20 7.08
C GLU A 66 -2.27 -0.16 6.86
N THR A 67 -2.31 0.59 5.76
CA THR A 67 -1.34 1.66 5.50
C THR A 67 -1.41 2.75 6.57
N LYS A 68 -2.62 3.19 6.95
CA LYS A 68 -2.82 4.16 8.04
C LYS A 68 -2.26 3.64 9.37
N LEU A 69 -2.51 2.38 9.73
CA LEU A 69 -1.97 1.78 10.95
C LEU A 69 -0.43 1.70 10.91
N LEU A 70 0.14 1.40 9.75
CA LEU A 70 1.60 1.40 9.57
C LEU A 70 2.18 2.80 9.70
N GLU A 71 1.55 3.81 9.12
CA GLU A 71 1.93 5.21 9.24
C GLU A 71 1.84 5.70 10.69
N GLU A 72 0.76 5.42 11.40
CA GLU A 72 0.62 5.74 12.83
C GLU A 72 1.70 5.07 13.66
N ARG A 73 1.98 3.78 13.41
CA ARG A 73 3.06 3.06 14.08
C ARG A 73 4.43 3.67 13.79
N GLN A 74 4.68 4.15 12.58
CA GLN A 74 5.91 4.86 12.24
C GLN A 74 5.97 6.22 12.96
N LYS A 75 4.87 6.97 12.97
CA LYS A 75 4.76 8.26 13.67
C LYS A 75 5.03 8.11 15.17
N LEU A 76 4.44 7.12 15.82
CA LEU A 76 4.71 6.81 17.24
C LEU A 76 6.17 6.42 17.50
N LYS A 77 6.82 5.68 16.57
CA LYS A 77 8.25 5.38 16.68
C LYS A 77 9.11 6.64 16.57
N MET A 78 8.78 7.54 15.64
CA MET A 78 9.47 8.82 15.46
C MET A 78 9.29 9.72 16.69
N GLU A 79 8.06 9.89 17.18
CA GLU A 79 7.77 10.68 18.38
C GLU A 79 8.50 10.12 19.61
N ARG A 80 8.58 8.79 19.75
CA ARG A 80 9.35 8.14 20.82
C ARG A 80 10.85 8.41 20.68
N ALA A 81 11.38 8.38 19.46
CA ALA A 81 12.78 8.70 19.19
C ALA A 81 13.08 10.18 19.48
N GLU A 82 12.17 11.08 19.12
CA GLU A 82 12.25 12.52 19.39
C GLU A 82 12.21 12.81 20.89
N LYS A 83 11.26 12.23 21.63
CA LYS A 83 11.21 12.32 23.10
C LYS A 83 12.51 11.84 23.74
N ALA A 84 13.05 10.72 23.27
CA ALA A 84 14.34 10.21 23.75
C ALA A 84 15.52 11.12 23.38
N ALA A 85 15.49 11.80 22.24
CA ALA A 85 16.50 12.80 21.87
C ALA A 85 16.40 14.06 22.74
N MET A 86 15.19 14.56 22.99
CA MET A 86 14.95 15.70 23.89
C MET A 86 15.36 15.40 25.34
N GLU A 87 15.15 14.18 25.83
CA GLU A 87 15.61 13.77 27.17
C GLU A 87 17.16 13.78 27.27
N LYS A 88 17.86 13.35 26.21
CA LYS A 88 19.33 13.43 26.14
C LYS A 88 19.83 14.87 26.15
N VAL A 89 19.18 15.78 25.42
CA VAL A 89 19.54 17.21 25.40
C VAL A 89 19.32 17.85 26.76
N ARG A 90 18.28 17.44 27.50
CA ARG A 90 18.01 17.91 28.87
C ARG A 90 18.98 17.37 29.94
N GLY A 91 20.02 16.62 29.56
CA GLY A 91 21.06 16.14 30.49
C GLY A 91 20.58 15.07 31.49
N LYS A 92 19.35 14.57 31.37
CA LYS A 92 18.87 13.46 32.17
C LYS A 92 19.50 12.18 31.61
N LYS A 93 20.33 11.52 32.42
CA LYS A 93 20.92 10.21 32.07
C LYS A 93 19.78 9.27 31.67
N PRO A 94 19.90 8.51 30.56
CA PRO A 94 18.81 7.69 30.07
C PRO A 94 18.30 6.81 31.21
N SER A 95 17.04 7.01 31.61
CA SER A 95 16.44 6.09 32.57
C SER A 95 16.51 4.69 31.96
N LYS A 96 16.98 3.72 32.75
CA LYS A 96 17.26 2.35 32.30
C LYS A 96 16.04 1.85 31.51
N ALA A 97 16.27 1.25 30.34
CA ALA A 97 15.20 0.83 29.43
C ALA A 97 14.04 0.17 30.20
N PRO A 98 12.77 0.46 29.86
CA PRO A 98 11.62 -0.01 30.64
C PRO A 98 11.56 -1.54 30.79
N ALA A 99 12.10 -2.29 29.82
CA ALA A 99 12.28 -3.74 29.93
C ALA A 99 13.25 -4.15 31.06
N LEU A 100 14.29 -3.36 31.29
CA LEU A 100 15.29 -3.55 32.34
C LEU A 100 14.74 -3.18 33.72
N GLN A 101 13.83 -2.22 33.81
CA GLN A 101 13.07 -1.91 35.03
C GLN A 101 12.11 -3.04 35.36
N LYS A 102 11.28 -3.49 34.41
CA LYS A 102 10.40 -4.66 34.59
C LYS A 102 11.16 -5.93 34.97
N ALA A 103 12.30 -6.19 34.34
CA ALA A 103 13.14 -7.34 34.69
C ALA A 103 13.73 -7.22 36.11
N LYS A 104 14.05 -6.00 36.56
CA LYS A 104 14.52 -5.76 37.93
C LYS A 104 13.42 -5.88 38.96
N GLU A 105 12.22 -5.38 38.67
CA GLU A 105 11.04 -5.53 39.51
C GLU A 105 10.69 -7.02 39.66
N HIS A 106 10.61 -7.74 38.55
CA HIS A 106 10.37 -9.19 38.56
C HIS A 106 11.50 -9.97 39.26
N ALA A 107 12.76 -9.56 39.11
CA ALA A 107 13.88 -10.17 39.84
C ALA A 107 13.85 -9.83 41.34
N ALA A 108 13.43 -8.62 41.71
CA ALA A 108 13.25 -8.20 43.10
C ALA A 108 12.08 -8.94 43.74
N GLU A 109 10.97 -9.13 43.04
CA GLU A 109 9.84 -9.96 43.45
C GLU A 109 10.27 -11.41 43.66
N LYS A 110 11.00 -12.01 42.71
CA LYS A 110 11.52 -13.37 42.89
C LYS A 110 12.50 -13.47 44.06
N ARG A 111 13.34 -12.45 44.29
CA ARG A 111 14.28 -12.41 45.41
C ARG A 111 13.58 -12.21 46.75
N ALA A 112 12.49 -11.44 46.78
CA ALA A 112 11.63 -11.26 47.95
C ALA A 112 10.81 -12.52 48.26
N GLN A 113 10.42 -13.29 47.24
CA GLN A 113 9.80 -14.61 47.41
C GLN A 113 10.79 -15.67 47.92
N LEU A 114 12.08 -15.52 47.64
CA LEU A 114 13.15 -16.44 48.04
C LEU A 114 13.79 -16.11 49.41
N SER A 115 13.42 -15.02 50.09
CA SER A 115 14.09 -14.58 51.33
C SER A 115 13.57 -15.24 52.62
N LYS A 116 12.80 -16.34 52.53
CA LYS A 116 12.26 -17.05 53.71
C LYS A 116 12.90 -18.39 54.05
N SER A 117 14.04 -18.74 53.45
CA SER A 117 14.84 -19.87 53.93
C SER A 117 16.33 -19.56 53.84
N GLN A 118 16.90 -19.07 54.94
CA GLN A 118 18.28 -19.44 55.24
C GLN A 118 18.30 -20.96 55.40
N ASP A 119 19.01 -21.68 54.54
CA ASP A 119 20.10 -22.58 54.96
C ASP A 119 20.69 -23.47 53.85
N LEU A 120 22.02 -23.44 53.80
CA LEU A 120 22.95 -24.54 53.55
C LEU A 120 22.96 -25.19 52.16
N THR A 121 23.87 -24.68 51.32
CA THR A 121 24.43 -25.44 50.20
C THR A 121 25.00 -26.78 50.70
N LEU A 122 24.47 -27.91 50.19
CA LEU A 122 24.97 -29.27 50.49
C LEU A 122 26.48 -29.34 50.27
N THR A 123 27.22 -29.86 51.25
CA THR A 123 28.68 -30.07 51.12
C THR A 123 28.97 -31.06 49.99
N ARG A 124 30.22 -31.07 49.48
CA ARG A 124 30.61 -31.97 48.37
C ARG A 124 30.37 -33.44 48.73
N GLU A 125 30.58 -33.80 49.99
CA GLU A 125 30.35 -35.14 50.52
C GLU A 125 28.85 -35.47 50.58
N GLU A 126 28.01 -34.54 51.05
CA GLU A 126 26.55 -34.72 51.07
C GLU A 126 25.97 -34.83 49.65
N LYS A 127 26.52 -34.10 48.67
CA LYS A 127 26.14 -34.27 47.26
C LYS A 127 26.52 -35.65 46.72
N ARG A 128 27.66 -36.22 47.14
CA ARG A 128 28.08 -37.57 46.75
C ARG A 128 27.13 -38.62 47.33
N GLN A 129 26.79 -38.50 48.62
CA GLN A 129 25.82 -39.37 49.27
C GLN A 129 24.42 -39.26 48.67
N LYS A 130 23.98 -38.04 48.32
CA LYS A 130 22.70 -37.84 47.63
C LYS A 130 22.65 -38.53 46.26
N ARG A 131 23.78 -38.61 45.54
CA ARG A 131 23.85 -39.35 44.27
C ARG A 131 23.79 -40.86 44.50
N MET A 132 24.54 -41.39 45.46
CA MET A 132 24.46 -42.83 45.79
C MET A 132 23.08 -43.22 46.29
N ALA A 133 22.44 -42.41 47.15
CA ALA A 133 21.09 -42.67 47.63
C ALA A 133 20.07 -42.67 46.48
N LYS A 134 20.22 -41.77 45.52
CA LYS A 134 19.38 -41.72 44.31
C LYS A 134 19.55 -42.96 43.43
N ASP A 135 20.78 -43.43 43.23
CA ASP A 135 21.07 -44.63 42.46
C ASP A 135 20.47 -45.90 43.10
N MET A 136 20.43 -45.92 44.43
CA MET A 136 19.84 -47.01 45.22
C MET A 136 18.34 -46.84 45.48
N GLY A 137 17.69 -45.80 44.92
CA GLY A 137 16.26 -45.53 45.11
C GLY A 137 15.84 -45.10 46.53
N LEU A 138 16.80 -44.74 47.39
CA LEU A 138 16.57 -44.34 48.78
C LEU A 138 16.46 -42.81 48.91
N ALA A 139 15.50 -42.33 49.70
CA ALA A 139 15.34 -40.90 49.97
C ALA A 139 16.49 -40.38 50.85
N PHE A 140 17.30 -39.46 50.31
CA PHE A 140 18.40 -38.83 51.04
C PHE A 140 17.87 -37.97 52.20
N ARG A 141 18.01 -38.45 53.44
CA ARG A 141 17.76 -37.67 54.66
C ARG A 141 19.09 -37.16 55.20
N LYS A 142 19.24 -35.84 55.27
CA LYS A 142 20.39 -35.21 55.91
C LYS A 142 20.35 -35.55 57.41
N PRO A 143 21.41 -36.10 58.02
CA PRO A 143 21.43 -36.31 59.46
C PRO A 143 21.39 -34.95 60.16
N THR A 144 20.32 -34.69 60.91
CA THR A 144 20.19 -33.52 61.76
C THR A 144 21.08 -33.69 62.98
N LEU A 145 22.29 -33.16 62.90
CA LEU A 145 23.16 -33.03 64.07
C LEU A 145 22.60 -31.93 64.98
N ARG A 146 22.15 -32.37 66.15
CA ARG A 146 21.86 -31.56 67.34
C ARG A 146 23.16 -30.83 67.77
N PRO A 147 23.13 -29.55 68.18
CA PRO A 147 24.34 -28.76 68.34
C PRO A 147 24.96 -28.94 69.73
N GLU A 148 26.24 -29.33 69.77
CA GLU A 148 27.11 -29.18 70.94
C GLU A 148 28.34 -28.35 70.52
N SER A 149 28.49 -27.22 71.22
CA SER A 149 29.64 -26.37 71.53
C SER A 149 30.90 -26.24 70.63
N LYS A 150 31.24 -24.96 70.38
CA LYS A 150 32.56 -24.27 70.51
C LYS A 150 33.76 -24.68 69.63
N SER A 151 34.23 -23.72 68.83
CA SER A 151 35.60 -23.13 68.75
C SER A 151 35.89 -22.72 67.29
N ALA A 152 35.94 -21.43 66.97
CA ALA A 152 37.12 -20.56 66.99
C ALA A 152 37.96 -20.57 65.68
N THR A 153 38.22 -19.34 65.22
CA THR A 153 39.42 -18.87 64.49
C THR A 153 39.40 -18.85 62.94
N ALA A 154 39.60 -17.62 62.44
CA ALA A 154 40.61 -17.21 61.43
C ALA A 154 40.12 -16.70 60.06
N ARG A 155 40.34 -15.39 59.90
CA ARG A 155 41.08 -14.70 58.81
C ARG A 155 40.46 -14.57 57.40
N SER A 156 40.30 -13.30 57.03
CA SER A 156 40.26 -12.69 55.68
C SER A 156 41.69 -12.68 55.05
N PRO A 157 42.01 -12.05 53.87
CA PRO A 157 41.24 -11.13 52.99
C PRO A 157 41.55 -11.24 51.46
N ALA A 158 41.19 -10.16 50.71
CA ALA A 158 41.72 -9.65 49.43
C ALA A 158 40.95 -10.05 48.14
N GLU A 159 40.19 -9.14 47.52
CA GLU A 159 40.54 -8.04 46.56
C GLU A 159 40.47 -8.50 45.09
N ILE A 160 39.86 -7.68 44.23
CA ILE A 160 40.37 -7.24 42.90
C ILE A 160 39.36 -6.24 42.32
N SER A 161 39.88 -5.06 42.01
CA SER A 161 39.34 -3.94 41.26
C SER A 161 39.24 -4.24 39.76
N ASN A 162 38.35 -3.55 39.04
CA ASN A 162 38.77 -2.87 37.80
C ASN A 162 37.74 -1.87 37.26
N ALA A 163 38.28 -0.69 36.95
CA ALA A 163 37.65 0.45 36.31
C ALA A 163 37.66 0.30 34.78
N GLY A 164 36.83 1.10 34.09
CA GLY A 164 36.85 1.19 32.63
C GLY A 164 35.82 2.15 32.06
N THR A 165 36.04 3.44 32.27
CA THR A 165 35.39 4.53 31.54
C THR A 165 36.30 4.95 30.40
N SER A 166 35.81 4.95 29.15
CA SER A 166 36.45 5.71 28.07
C SER A 166 35.41 6.42 27.21
N THR A 167 35.61 7.73 27.13
CA THR A 167 34.99 8.74 26.29
C THR A 167 35.51 8.62 24.86
N ALA A 168 34.63 8.64 23.86
CA ALA A 168 35.00 8.72 22.44
C ALA A 168 34.23 9.83 21.72
N SER A 169 34.98 10.53 20.87
CA SER A 169 34.70 11.80 20.22
C SER A 169 33.66 11.73 19.09
N ALA A 170 32.99 12.87 18.89
CA ALA A 170 32.03 13.08 17.82
C ALA A 170 32.73 13.16 16.45
N THR A 171 32.65 12.06 15.68
CA THR A 171 32.88 12.08 14.24
C THR A 171 31.53 12.11 13.52
N ALA A 172 31.39 12.99 12.52
CA ALA A 172 30.18 13.13 11.72
C ALA A 172 29.79 11.76 11.13
N ARG A 173 28.63 11.26 11.55
CA ARG A 173 28.14 9.94 11.14
C ARG A 173 27.91 9.97 9.63
N ARG A 174 28.48 9.00 8.92
CA ARG A 174 28.23 8.80 7.48
C ARG A 174 26.74 8.53 7.31
N LYS A 175 26.05 9.37 6.51
CA LYS A 175 24.63 9.22 6.19
C LYS A 175 24.39 7.83 5.60
N THR A 176 23.38 7.14 6.11
CA THR A 176 22.99 5.82 5.62
C THR A 176 22.39 5.94 4.22
N ALA A 177 22.43 4.87 3.42
CA ALA A 177 21.89 4.89 2.05
C ALA A 177 20.40 5.32 2.00
N ARG A 178 19.65 5.02 3.07
CA ARG A 178 18.25 5.43 3.25
C ARG A 178 18.10 6.93 3.51
N GLU A 179 19.00 7.54 4.28
CA GLU A 179 19.00 9.00 4.50
C GLU A 179 19.34 9.76 3.21
N LEU A 180 20.24 9.23 2.39
CA LEU A 180 20.56 9.81 1.08
C LEU A 180 19.37 9.75 0.11
N PHE A 181 18.59 8.67 0.14
CA PHE A 181 17.37 8.53 -0.67
C PHE A 181 16.28 9.52 -0.25
N LEU A 182 16.02 9.64 1.06
CA LEU A 182 15.04 10.59 1.60
C LEU A 182 15.44 12.05 1.32
N GLU A 183 16.73 12.37 1.39
CA GLU A 183 17.24 13.71 1.08
C GLU A 183 17.11 14.03 -0.43
N GLN A 184 17.33 13.05 -1.31
CA GLN A 184 17.08 13.21 -2.76
C GLN A 184 15.59 13.40 -3.08
N GLU A 185 14.70 12.64 -2.45
CA GLU A 185 13.26 12.76 -2.67
C GLU A 185 12.73 14.12 -2.19
N ALA A 186 13.19 14.57 -1.01
CA ALA A 186 12.88 15.90 -0.49
C ALA A 186 13.36 17.03 -1.42
N GLN A 187 14.53 16.87 -2.05
CA GLN A 187 15.00 17.84 -3.05
C GLN A 187 14.20 17.82 -4.34
N LYS A 188 13.76 16.65 -4.82
CA LYS A 188 12.88 16.57 -6.01
C LYS A 188 11.54 17.27 -5.74
N LYS A 189 10.94 17.04 -4.57
CA LYS A 189 9.69 17.68 -4.17
C LYS A 189 9.82 19.20 -4.05
N LYS A 190 10.95 19.70 -3.51
CA LYS A 190 11.23 21.14 -3.42
C LYS A 190 11.42 21.81 -4.79
N LYS A 191 12.02 21.10 -5.76
CA LYS A 191 12.16 21.61 -7.13
C LYS A 191 10.83 21.66 -7.87
N GLN A 192 9.97 20.67 -7.64
CA GLN A 192 8.63 20.63 -8.22
C GLN A 192 7.73 21.74 -7.66
N SER A 193 7.74 21.96 -6.34
CA SER A 193 6.99 23.06 -5.74
C SER A 193 7.50 24.43 -6.17
N LEU A 194 8.80 24.59 -6.42
CA LEU A 194 9.37 25.83 -6.92
C LEU A 194 8.92 26.13 -8.37
N ARG A 195 8.72 25.08 -9.18
CA ARG A 195 8.22 25.20 -10.55
C ARG A 195 6.74 25.55 -10.60
N GLU A 196 5.94 24.99 -9.70
CA GLU A 196 4.51 25.33 -9.56
C GLU A 196 4.30 26.75 -9.03
N MET A 197 5.19 27.23 -8.13
CA MET A 197 5.16 28.59 -7.62
C MET A 197 5.66 29.64 -8.64
N SER A 198 6.44 29.25 -9.65
CA SER A 198 6.92 30.19 -10.69
C SER A 198 6.00 30.27 -11.91
N SER A 199 4.95 29.45 -12.01
CA SER A 199 4.03 29.42 -13.16
C SER A 199 2.62 29.92 -12.83
N GLY A 200 2.39 30.50 -11.65
CA GLY A 200 1.06 30.86 -11.14
C GLY A 200 0.95 32.28 -10.58
N ALA A 201 1.67 33.24 -11.16
CA ALA A 201 1.58 34.65 -10.76
C ALA A 201 1.16 35.53 -11.95
N SER A 202 -0.14 35.65 -12.17
CA SER A 202 -0.73 36.86 -12.74
C SER A 202 -2.13 37.02 -12.18
N ALA A 203 -2.19 37.81 -11.11
CA ALA A 203 -3.38 38.50 -10.65
C ALA A 203 -3.33 39.90 -11.27
N SER A 204 -4.38 40.35 -11.96
CA SER A 204 -4.94 41.71 -11.83
C SER A 204 -6.15 41.89 -12.74
N GLU A 205 -7.14 42.59 -12.18
CA GLU A 205 -8.10 43.48 -12.84
C GLU A 205 -9.35 42.88 -13.52
N GLU A 206 -10.39 42.82 -12.68
CA GLU A 206 -11.77 43.19 -13.03
C GLU A 206 -11.79 44.61 -13.61
N GLU A 207 -12.29 44.78 -14.83
CA GLU A 207 -12.88 46.03 -15.30
C GLU A 207 -14.09 45.74 -16.21
N ASP A 208 -15.24 46.26 -15.78
CA ASP A 208 -16.50 46.41 -16.52
C ASP A 208 -16.28 47.17 -17.84
N GLN A 209 -16.85 46.64 -18.93
CA GLN A 209 -17.42 47.48 -19.98
C GLN A 209 -18.41 46.68 -20.83
N ASP A 210 -19.68 46.82 -20.47
CA ASP A 210 -20.80 46.77 -21.40
C ASP A 210 -20.58 47.82 -22.50
N ASP A 211 -20.42 47.39 -23.75
CA ASP A 211 -20.73 48.27 -24.89
C ASP A 211 -21.67 47.55 -25.86
N PHE A 212 -22.88 48.07 -25.82
CA PHE A 212 -24.05 47.75 -26.60
C PHE A 212 -23.87 48.34 -28.00
N LEU A 213 -23.69 47.48 -29.00
CA LEU A 213 -23.96 47.80 -30.41
C LEU A 213 -24.88 46.73 -31.00
N ASP A 214 -26.16 46.95 -30.73
CA ASP A 214 -27.27 46.64 -31.64
C ASP A 214 -27.12 47.55 -32.87
N ASP A 215 -27.07 46.99 -34.09
CA ASP A 215 -27.81 47.43 -35.28
C ASP A 215 -27.29 46.69 -36.54
N ASP A 216 -28.11 45.72 -36.99
CA ASP A 216 -28.56 45.54 -38.38
C ASP A 216 -27.53 45.30 -39.51
N ASP A 217 -27.40 44.04 -39.94
CA ASP A 217 -27.23 43.73 -41.37
C ASP A 217 -27.79 42.33 -41.69
N ASP A 218 -29.08 42.31 -42.03
CA ASP A 218 -29.75 41.24 -42.76
C ASP A 218 -29.11 41.06 -44.15
N HIS A 219 -28.14 40.15 -44.28
CA HIS A 219 -27.74 39.59 -45.57
C HIS A 219 -28.12 38.12 -45.72
N TYR A 220 -29.27 37.94 -46.36
CA TYR A 220 -29.67 36.78 -47.14
C TYR A 220 -28.53 36.31 -48.07
N ASP A 221 -28.02 35.09 -47.93
CA ASP A 221 -27.97 34.04 -48.98
C ASP A 221 -27.04 32.89 -48.57
N GLY A 222 -27.40 31.66 -48.94
CA GLY A 222 -26.67 30.43 -48.64
C GLY A 222 -25.27 30.31 -49.27
N ALA A 223 -24.30 31.05 -48.73
CA ALA A 223 -22.88 30.89 -49.00
C ALA A 223 -22.23 29.95 -47.94
N PRO A 224 -21.34 29.02 -48.34
CA PRO A 224 -20.64 28.17 -47.38
C PRO A 224 -19.81 29.06 -46.44
N TYR A 225 -20.08 28.97 -45.13
CA TYR A 225 -19.43 29.69 -44.02
C TYR A 225 -17.93 29.34 -43.84
N ASP A 226 -17.12 29.41 -44.89
CA ASP A 226 -15.66 29.25 -44.82
C ASP A 226 -14.91 30.39 -45.50
N THR A 227 -15.39 31.61 -45.28
CA THR A 227 -14.58 32.81 -45.47
C THR A 227 -13.53 32.85 -44.35
N HIS A 228 -12.30 32.50 -44.69
CA HIS A 228 -11.09 32.62 -43.87
C HIS A 228 -11.10 33.89 -43.01
N ASN A 229 -11.46 33.77 -41.73
CA ASN A 229 -11.37 34.86 -40.79
C ASN A 229 -9.93 34.87 -40.21
N PRO A 230 -9.09 35.89 -40.53
CA PRO A 230 -7.70 35.93 -40.11
C PRO A 230 -7.56 35.96 -38.58
N LEU A 231 -8.52 36.55 -37.87
CA LEU A 231 -8.55 36.55 -36.40
C LEU A 231 -8.73 35.13 -35.85
N ARG A 232 -9.55 34.30 -36.49
CA ARG A 232 -9.70 32.90 -36.08
C ARG A 232 -8.41 32.13 -36.33
N ASP A 233 -7.78 32.30 -37.48
CA ASP A 233 -6.50 31.64 -37.77
C ASP A 233 -5.39 32.08 -36.80
N GLU A 234 -5.38 33.35 -36.39
CA GLU A 234 -4.50 33.88 -35.35
C GLU A 234 -4.74 33.20 -33.99
N ILE A 235 -5.99 33.10 -33.54
CA ILE A 235 -6.34 32.39 -32.30
C ILE A 235 -5.83 30.94 -32.33
N TRP A 236 -5.98 30.24 -33.46
CA TRP A 236 -5.47 28.88 -33.61
C TRP A 236 -3.93 28.84 -33.58
N SER A 237 -3.28 29.82 -34.19
CA SER A 237 -1.82 29.96 -34.18
C SER A 237 -1.25 30.21 -32.78
N LEU A 238 -1.97 30.90 -31.89
CA LEU A 238 -1.57 31.10 -30.48
C LEU A 238 -1.44 29.76 -29.74
N PHE A 239 -2.27 28.78 -30.08
CA PHE A 239 -2.19 27.41 -29.56
C PHE A 239 -1.25 26.49 -30.36
N GLY A 240 -0.51 27.04 -31.34
CA GLY A 240 0.39 26.28 -32.22
C GLY A 240 -0.33 25.36 -33.20
N LYS A 241 -1.62 25.59 -33.46
CA LYS A 241 -2.47 24.75 -34.32
C LYS A 241 -2.82 25.51 -35.61
N LYS A 242 -3.02 24.78 -36.71
CA LYS A 242 -3.45 25.36 -38.00
C LYS A 242 -4.90 24.97 -38.27
N ARG A 243 -5.81 25.93 -38.24
CA ARG A 243 -7.25 25.70 -38.44
C ARG A 243 -7.54 24.85 -39.67
N ALA A 244 -6.94 25.20 -40.81
CA ALA A 244 -7.13 24.48 -42.08
C ALA A 244 -6.79 22.98 -41.98
N GLN A 245 -5.76 22.60 -41.21
CA GLN A 245 -5.40 21.19 -41.04
C GLN A 245 -6.37 20.42 -40.14
N TYR A 246 -6.97 21.09 -39.16
CA TYR A 246 -7.98 20.49 -38.28
C TYR A 246 -9.33 20.35 -38.96
N MET A 247 -9.73 21.33 -39.78
CA MET A 247 -11.00 21.28 -40.52
C MET A 247 -10.96 20.33 -41.71
N ALA A 248 -9.80 20.16 -42.35
CA ALA A 248 -9.62 19.22 -43.45
C ALA A 248 -9.44 17.76 -42.98
N ARG A 249 -9.30 17.51 -41.68
CA ARG A 249 -9.17 16.16 -41.15
C ARG A 249 -10.57 15.57 -41.04
N ASP A 250 -10.81 14.53 -41.84
CA ASP A 250 -12.01 13.72 -41.71
C ASP A 250 -11.94 13.07 -40.31
N VAL A 251 -12.86 13.45 -39.43
CA VAL A 251 -12.90 12.94 -38.06
C VAL A 251 -13.51 11.54 -38.15
N GLU A 252 -12.66 10.56 -38.42
CA GLU A 252 -13.02 9.15 -38.34
C GLU A 252 -13.46 8.87 -36.90
N SER A 253 -14.78 8.70 -36.75
CA SER A 253 -15.61 8.38 -35.58
C SER A 253 -14.93 8.27 -34.22
N ASP A 254 -15.40 9.07 -33.25
CA ASP A 254 -15.07 8.98 -31.81
C ASP A 254 -15.39 7.59 -31.18
N ASP A 255 -16.02 6.67 -31.91
CA ASP A 255 -16.45 5.35 -31.43
C ASP A 255 -15.31 4.38 -31.06
N ASP A 256 -14.09 4.58 -31.58
CA ASP A 256 -12.92 3.73 -31.30
C ASP A 256 -11.93 4.33 -30.30
N MET A 257 -12.23 5.53 -29.78
CA MET A 257 -11.38 6.22 -28.80
C MET A 257 -11.61 5.74 -27.35
N GLU A 258 -12.53 4.81 -27.12
CA GLU A 258 -12.74 4.19 -25.81
C GLU A 258 -11.92 2.91 -25.65
N ALA A 259 -11.05 2.89 -24.63
CA ALA A 259 -10.31 1.68 -24.28
C ALA A 259 -11.16 0.74 -23.41
N ASP A 260 -11.30 -0.52 -23.82
CA ASP A 260 -11.91 -1.54 -22.97
C ASP A 260 -11.16 -1.68 -21.64
N ALA A 261 -11.88 -1.96 -20.56
CA ALA A 261 -11.30 -2.18 -19.24
C ALA A 261 -10.22 -3.29 -19.22
N MET A 262 -10.32 -4.28 -20.11
CA MET A 262 -9.31 -5.34 -20.26
C MET A 262 -8.01 -4.82 -20.88
N HIS A 263 -8.11 -3.92 -21.87
CA HIS A 263 -6.95 -3.28 -22.50
C HIS A 263 -6.18 -2.41 -21.49
N VAL A 264 -6.91 -1.63 -20.69
CA VAL A 264 -6.31 -0.81 -19.61
C VAL A 264 -5.54 -1.70 -18.61
N GLN A 265 -6.15 -2.81 -18.18
CA GLN A 265 -5.50 -3.71 -17.21
C GLN A 265 -4.24 -4.39 -17.78
N GLU A 266 -4.26 -4.76 -19.06
CA GLU A 266 -3.09 -5.35 -19.72
C GLU A 266 -1.96 -4.33 -19.87
N GLU A 267 -2.29 -3.09 -20.24
CA GLU A 267 -1.34 -2.00 -20.34
C GLU A 267 -0.69 -1.68 -18.99
N GLU A 268 -1.47 -1.60 -17.91
CA GLU A 268 -0.94 -1.40 -16.55
C GLU A 268 0.03 -2.52 -16.14
N ARG A 269 -0.31 -3.78 -16.43
CA ARG A 269 0.57 -4.91 -16.13
C ARG A 269 1.86 -4.81 -16.94
N ARG A 270 1.77 -4.40 -18.20
CA ARG A 270 2.93 -4.22 -19.09
C ARG A 270 3.81 -3.07 -18.61
N ALA A 271 3.22 -1.94 -18.23
CA ALA A 271 3.92 -0.79 -17.67
C ALA A 271 4.65 -1.14 -16.37
N ALA A 272 4.01 -1.89 -15.47
CA ALA A 272 4.63 -2.35 -14.23
C ALA A 272 5.87 -3.24 -14.48
N LEU A 273 5.81 -4.12 -15.48
CA LEU A 273 6.95 -4.96 -15.87
C LEU A 273 8.11 -4.13 -16.45
N TYR A 274 7.81 -3.11 -17.25
CA TYR A 274 8.85 -2.22 -17.78
C TYR A 274 9.49 -1.37 -16.69
N ALA A 275 8.70 -0.82 -15.77
CA ALA A 275 9.21 -0.06 -14.63
C ALA A 275 10.17 -0.90 -13.77
N GLN A 276 9.78 -2.14 -13.42
CA GLN A 276 10.68 -3.03 -12.67
C GLN A 276 11.98 -3.36 -13.43
N ARG A 277 11.91 -3.52 -14.75
CA ARG A 277 13.09 -3.78 -15.58
C ARG A 277 14.01 -2.56 -15.65
N GLU A 278 13.45 -1.36 -15.70
CA GLU A 278 14.18 -0.10 -15.66
C GLU A 278 14.86 0.12 -14.31
N ASP A 279 14.14 -0.07 -13.20
CA ASP A 279 14.68 0.00 -11.84
C ASP A 279 15.87 -0.95 -11.64
N GLN A 280 15.76 -2.20 -12.11
CA GLN A 280 16.86 -3.17 -12.03
C GLN A 280 18.08 -2.76 -12.86
N ARG A 281 17.86 -2.11 -14.01
CA ARG A 281 18.96 -1.61 -14.85
C ARG A 281 19.67 -0.45 -14.17
N GLU A 282 18.92 0.50 -13.61
CA GLU A 282 19.48 1.63 -12.86
C GLU A 282 20.23 1.17 -11.61
N GLU A 283 19.69 0.20 -10.87
CA GLU A 283 20.37 -0.34 -9.69
C GLU A 283 21.72 -1.00 -10.05
N ARG A 284 21.77 -1.77 -11.14
CA ARG A 284 23.04 -2.35 -11.64
C ARG A 284 24.04 -1.27 -12.04
N ALA A 285 23.60 -0.24 -12.76
CA ALA A 285 24.45 0.88 -13.16
C ALA A 285 24.99 1.63 -11.93
N LEU A 286 24.16 1.85 -10.91
CA LEU A 286 24.56 2.48 -9.65
C LEU A 286 25.58 1.64 -8.87
N LEU A 287 25.41 0.32 -8.82
CA LEU A 287 26.37 -0.59 -8.18
C LEU A 287 27.71 -0.58 -8.92
N GLU A 288 27.71 -0.60 -10.25
CA GLU A 288 28.93 -0.50 -11.05
C GLU A 288 29.63 0.86 -10.84
N ALA A 289 28.88 1.96 -10.86
CA ALA A 289 29.41 3.29 -10.58
C ALA A 289 30.02 3.40 -9.17
N LYS A 290 29.38 2.81 -8.16
CA LYS A 290 29.93 2.71 -6.80
C LYS A 290 31.23 1.89 -6.77
N ARG A 291 31.29 0.76 -7.49
CA ARG A 291 32.49 -0.07 -7.59
C ARG A 291 33.64 0.69 -8.25
N ARG A 292 33.39 1.39 -9.35
CA ARG A 292 34.36 2.25 -10.05
C ARG A 292 34.87 3.36 -9.14
N LYS A 293 33.99 4.01 -8.37
CA LYS A 293 34.38 5.08 -7.44
C LYS A 293 35.29 4.57 -6.32
N LEU A 294 35.00 3.38 -5.76
CA LEU A 294 35.83 2.76 -4.72
C LEU A 294 37.22 2.36 -5.27
N GLN A 295 37.28 1.79 -6.48
CA GLN A 295 38.53 1.43 -7.14
C GLN A 295 39.34 2.67 -7.55
N GLY A 296 38.70 3.74 -8.01
CA GLY A 296 39.35 5.01 -8.34
C GLY A 296 39.82 5.82 -7.12
N SER A 297 39.20 5.64 -5.94
CA SER A 297 39.64 6.30 -4.71
C SER A 297 40.79 5.61 -3.98
N GLY A 298 41.16 4.39 -4.40
CA GLY A 298 42.31 3.64 -3.86
C GLY A 298 43.62 3.83 -4.64
N ALA A 299 43.57 4.53 -5.78
CA ALA A 299 44.74 4.82 -6.61
C ALA A 299 45.10 6.31 -6.50
N LYS A 300 45.69 6.69 -5.37
CA LYS A 300 46.57 7.86 -5.31
C LYS A 300 47.93 7.37 -4.78
N PRO A 301 49.01 7.46 -5.57
CA PRO A 301 50.37 7.24 -5.08
C PRO A 301 50.77 8.32 -4.07
#